data_AF-A0A845XY88-F1
#
_entry.id   AF-A0A845XY88-F1
#
_cell.length_a   1.000
_cell.length_b   1.000
_cell.length_c   1.000
_cell.angle_alpha   90.00
_cell.angle_beta   90.00
_cell.angle_gamma   90.00
#
_symmetry.space_group_name_H-M   'P 1'
#
loop_
_entity.id
_entity.type
_entity.pdbx_description
1 polymer ?
#
loop_
_entity_poly.entity_id
_entity_poly.type
_entity_poly.pdbx_seq_one_letter_code
_entity_poly.pdbx_strand_id
1 'polypeptide(L)'
;IKYYIPKAKLIAILRDPAERAYSNYLHLIKQEREPLDFAEALAQEEERIKNNWWSFWHYKHQGLYYVQLKRYYEEFEKSQIKVYLYEDLKNNSLGMLKDMFGFLEIDDTFTPDISEKVRQAPRLPKNKALESFLSQPHPVKSILSPLVPTSLSDKLVNKIRYLNRGKPKLSPAVRKQLIEFYREDILQLQDLIGRDLSQWLKC
;
A
#
# COMPACT_ATOMS: atom_id res chain seq x y z
N ILE A 1 -2.39 -20.41 15.09
CA ILE A 1 -2.32 -21.23 13.86
C ILE A 1 -1.66 -22.57 14.16
N LYS A 2 -0.41 -22.59 14.67
CA LYS A 2 0.35 -23.83 14.92
C LYS A 2 -0.43 -24.91 15.68
N TYR A 3 -1.11 -24.52 16.76
CA TYR A 3 -1.93 -25.44 17.56
C TYR A 3 -3.05 -26.14 16.76
N TYR A 4 -3.81 -25.39 15.96
CA TYR A 4 -4.98 -25.92 15.24
C TYR A 4 -4.64 -26.52 13.87
N ILE A 5 -3.65 -25.95 13.16
CA ILE A 5 -3.30 -26.31 11.79
C ILE A 5 -1.76 -26.36 11.67
N PRO A 6 -1.10 -27.34 12.30
CA PRO A 6 0.36 -27.38 12.38
C PRO A 6 1.04 -27.56 11.02
N LYS A 7 0.35 -28.16 10.05
CA LYS A 7 0.82 -28.38 8.67
C LYS A 7 0.43 -27.26 7.70
N ALA A 8 -0.07 -26.12 8.20
CA ALA A 8 -0.45 -25.01 7.35
C ALA A 8 0.73 -24.53 6.49
N LYS A 9 0.45 -24.19 5.24
CA LYS A 9 1.36 -23.46 4.36
C LYS A 9 1.05 -21.98 4.46
N LEU A 10 2.05 -21.19 4.78
CA LEU A 10 1.94 -19.76 5.06
C LEU A 10 2.59 -18.97 3.92
N ILE A 11 1.89 -17.97 3.41
CA ILE A 11 2.38 -17.10 2.34
C ILE A 11 2.36 -15.67 2.86
N ALA A 12 3.50 -14.97 2.73
CA ALA A 12 3.62 -13.55 2.98
C ALA A 12 4.02 -12.83 1.70
N ILE A 13 3.35 -11.71 1.38
CA ILE A 13 3.74 -10.82 0.29
C ILE A 13 4.13 -9.48 0.90
N LEU A 14 5.41 -9.15 0.83
CA LEU A 14 5.99 -7.96 1.45
C LEU A 14 6.20 -6.87 0.40
N ARG A 15 6.18 -5.62 0.82
CA ARG A 15 6.46 -4.44 -0.02
C ARG A 15 7.40 -3.53 0.74
N ASP A 16 8.19 -2.69 0.05
CA ASP A 16 8.94 -1.59 0.66
C ASP A 16 8.12 -0.97 1.80
N PRO A 17 8.60 -1.04 3.06
CA PRO A 17 7.79 -0.75 4.23
C PRO A 17 7.38 0.73 4.31
N ALA A 18 8.18 1.65 3.76
CA ALA A 18 7.83 3.06 3.68
C ALA A 18 6.72 3.30 2.65
N GLU A 19 6.82 2.67 1.48
CA GLU A 19 5.76 2.70 0.46
C GLU A 19 4.47 2.01 0.92
N ARG A 20 4.57 0.96 1.75
CA ARG A 20 3.45 0.27 2.40
C ARG A 20 2.77 1.19 3.42
N ALA A 21 3.53 1.81 4.31
CA ALA A 21 3.04 2.76 5.31
C ALA A 21 2.28 3.93 4.65
N TYR A 22 2.87 4.52 3.60
CA TYR A 22 2.23 5.61 2.88
C TYR A 22 1.00 5.17 2.10
N SER A 23 1.02 3.98 1.50
CA SER A 23 -0.15 3.40 0.84
C SER A 23 -1.31 3.18 1.82
N ASN A 24 -1.01 2.77 3.05
CA ASN A 24 -1.99 2.60 4.13
C ASN A 24 -2.59 3.97 4.55
N TYR A 25 -1.75 4.98 4.76
CA TYR A 25 -2.18 6.35 5.01
C TYR A 25 -3.12 6.88 3.91
N LEU A 26 -2.77 6.72 2.64
CA LEU A 26 -3.61 7.16 1.52
C LEU A 26 -4.96 6.43 1.46
N HIS A 27 -5.02 5.18 1.94
CA HIS A 27 -6.28 4.45 2.08
C HIS A 27 -7.20 5.10 3.12
N LEU A 28 -6.66 5.46 4.30
CA LEU A 28 -7.43 6.13 5.35
C LEU A 28 -7.83 7.56 4.98
N ILE A 29 -6.95 8.31 4.28
CA ILE A 29 -7.29 9.63 3.75
C ILE A 29 -8.46 9.55 2.76
N LYS A 30 -8.46 8.56 1.87
CA LYS A 30 -9.59 8.35 0.94
C LYS A 30 -10.90 8.05 1.66
N GLN A 31 -10.83 7.39 2.81
CA GLN A 31 -11.98 7.09 3.65
C GLN A 31 -12.34 8.23 4.62
N GLU A 32 -11.63 9.37 4.56
CA GLU A 32 -11.82 10.50 5.47
C GLU A 32 -11.63 10.13 6.95
N ARG A 33 -10.77 9.13 7.23
CA ARG A 33 -10.50 8.57 8.56
C ARG A 33 -9.17 8.99 9.17
N GLU A 34 -8.32 9.64 8.40
CA GLU A 34 -7.07 10.23 8.89
C GLU A 34 -7.16 11.76 8.72
N PRO A 35 -7.28 12.53 9.81
CA PRO A 35 -7.34 13.98 9.72
C PRO A 35 -5.97 14.64 9.60
N LEU A 36 -4.90 13.95 9.98
CA LEU A 36 -3.55 14.50 10.04
C LEU A 36 -2.83 14.36 8.70
N ASP A 37 -1.77 15.15 8.51
CA ASP A 37 -0.82 14.85 7.45
C ASP A 37 0.00 13.59 7.77
N PHE A 38 0.75 13.07 6.79
CA PHE A 38 1.44 11.80 6.98
C PHE A 38 2.56 11.86 8.04
N ALA A 39 3.27 12.99 8.16
CA ALA A 39 4.37 13.11 9.12
C ALA A 39 3.82 13.20 10.56
N GLU A 40 2.75 13.97 10.74
CA GLU A 40 2.00 14.07 11.99
C GLU A 40 1.38 12.71 12.38
N ALA A 41 0.77 12.02 11.42
CA ALA A 41 0.17 10.70 11.63
C ALA A 41 1.18 9.65 12.07
N LEU A 42 2.41 9.70 11.54
CA LEU A 42 3.53 8.87 11.99
C LEU A 42 3.98 9.22 13.41
N ALA A 43 4.07 10.52 13.74
CA ALA A 43 4.44 10.96 15.09
C ALA A 43 3.42 10.53 16.15
N GLN A 44 2.13 10.51 15.80
CA GLN A 44 1.04 10.12 16.71
C GLN A 44 0.88 8.60 16.89
N GLU A 45 1.58 7.78 16.11
CA GLU A 45 1.36 6.35 16.10
C GLU A 45 1.60 5.66 17.46
N GLU A 46 2.66 6.03 18.17
CA GLU A 46 2.97 5.42 19.48
C GLU A 46 1.87 5.70 20.50
N GLU A 47 1.31 6.90 20.47
CA GLU A 47 0.19 7.27 21.33
C GLU A 47 -1.10 6.55 20.93
N ARG A 48 -1.35 6.39 19.62
CA ARG A 48 -2.46 5.58 19.09
C ARG A 48 -2.36 4.13 19.54
N ILE A 49 -1.16 3.54 19.52
CA ILE A 49 -0.90 2.18 20.01
C ILE A 49 -1.22 2.07 21.50
N LYS A 50 -0.71 3.00 22.33
CA LYS A 50 -0.96 3.02 23.79
C LYS A 50 -2.45 3.14 24.10
N ASN A 51 -3.18 3.92 23.30
CA ASN A 51 -4.62 4.11 23.42
C ASN A 51 -5.44 3.00 22.72
N ASN A 52 -4.83 1.86 22.38
CA ASN A 52 -5.49 0.70 21.77
C ASN A 52 -6.25 1.01 20.47
N TRP A 53 -5.74 1.95 19.68
CA TRP A 53 -6.27 2.17 18.34
C TRP A 53 -6.12 0.91 17.50
N TRP A 54 -7.01 0.76 16.52
CA TRP A 54 -6.94 -0.38 15.62
C TRP A 54 -5.64 -0.34 14.81
N SER A 55 -5.08 -1.52 14.52
CA SER A 55 -3.75 -1.65 13.91
C SER A 55 -3.60 -1.00 12.53
N PHE A 56 -4.72 -0.66 11.88
CA PHE A 56 -4.75 0.06 10.62
C PHE A 56 -4.11 1.47 10.71
N TRP A 57 -4.02 2.08 11.90
CA TRP A 57 -3.30 3.34 12.14
C TRP A 57 -1.85 3.14 12.59
N HIS A 58 -1.36 1.90 12.66
CA HIS A 58 0.03 1.57 13.02
C HIS A 58 0.89 1.57 11.74
N TYR A 59 1.08 2.74 11.14
CA TYR A 59 1.76 2.94 9.87
C TYR A 59 3.22 2.47 9.86
N LYS A 60 4.04 2.86 10.83
CA LYS A 60 5.44 2.42 10.94
C LYS A 60 5.52 0.98 11.45
N HIS A 61 4.84 0.61 12.54
CA HIS A 61 5.03 -0.69 13.19
C HIS A 61 4.60 -1.89 12.33
N GLN A 62 3.57 -1.76 11.50
CA GLN A 62 3.17 -2.84 10.58
C GLN A 62 4.23 -3.15 9.51
N GLY A 63 5.18 -2.25 9.27
CA GLY A 63 6.30 -2.45 8.35
C GLY A 63 7.52 -3.16 8.95
N LEU A 64 7.52 -3.48 10.25
CA LEU A 64 8.58 -4.23 10.91
C LEU A 64 8.42 -5.73 10.61
N TYR A 65 8.77 -6.13 9.39
CA TYR A 65 8.48 -7.46 8.90
C TYR A 65 9.40 -8.52 9.48
N TYR A 66 10.67 -8.19 9.80
CA TYR A 66 11.55 -9.15 10.45
C TYR A 66 10.99 -9.56 11.81
N VAL A 67 10.62 -8.58 12.65
CA VAL A 67 9.99 -8.83 13.96
C VAL A 67 8.75 -9.73 13.82
N GLN A 68 7.95 -9.51 12.77
CA GLN A 68 6.75 -10.30 12.53
C GLN A 68 7.08 -11.72 12.06
N LEU A 69 7.91 -11.87 11.03
CA LEU A 69 8.23 -13.16 10.39
C LEU A 69 9.11 -14.06 11.27
N LYS A 70 10.01 -13.50 12.07
CA LYS A 70 10.84 -14.25 13.03
C LYS A 70 9.97 -15.16 13.91
N ARG A 71 8.87 -14.62 14.44
CA ARG A 71 7.90 -15.37 15.26
C ARG A 71 7.24 -16.53 14.52
N TYR A 72 7.08 -16.43 13.19
CA TYR A 72 6.55 -17.53 12.39
C TYR A 72 7.63 -18.59 12.12
N TYR A 73 8.86 -18.18 11.82
CA TYR A 73 9.99 -19.10 11.63
C TYR A 73 10.40 -19.83 12.92
N GLU A 74 10.12 -19.26 14.10
CA GLU A 74 10.32 -19.94 15.39
C GLU A 74 9.32 -21.09 15.62
N GLU A 75 8.16 -21.07 14.95
CA GLU A 75 7.06 -22.02 15.17
C GLU A 75 6.81 -22.96 13.99
N PHE A 76 7.21 -22.58 12.78
CA PHE A 76 6.97 -23.33 11.54
C PHE A 76 8.28 -23.60 10.82
N GLU A 77 8.34 -24.77 10.19
CA GLU A 77 9.46 -25.14 9.33
C GLU A 77 9.61 -24.12 8.19
N LYS A 78 10.85 -23.84 7.78
CA LYS A 78 11.13 -22.92 6.66
C LYS A 78 10.42 -23.33 5.37
N SER A 79 10.24 -24.64 5.16
CA SER A 79 9.50 -25.20 4.02
C SER A 79 7.99 -24.96 4.05
N GLN A 80 7.43 -24.53 5.18
CA GLN A 80 6.01 -24.16 5.32
C GLN A 80 5.76 -22.66 5.12
N ILE A 81 6.81 -21.84 4.95
CA ILE A 81 6.68 -20.39 4.80
C ILE A 81 7.26 -19.97 3.47
N LYS A 82 6.44 -19.35 2.64
CA LYS A 82 6.85 -18.74 1.38
C LYS A 82 6.72 -17.23 1.45
N VAL A 83 7.81 -16.52 1.16
CA VAL A 83 7.84 -15.06 1.15
C VAL A 83 8.04 -14.57 -0.28
N TYR A 84 7.15 -13.69 -0.73
CA TYR A 84 7.22 -12.97 -1.98
C TYR A 84 7.41 -11.48 -1.73
N LEU A 85 8.00 -10.80 -2.71
CA LEU A 85 8.01 -9.34 -2.76
C LEU A 85 6.92 -8.84 -3.70
N TYR A 86 6.39 -7.67 -3.41
CA TYR A 86 5.42 -6.99 -4.27
C TYR A 86 5.99 -6.69 -5.66
N GLU A 87 7.31 -6.54 -5.75
CA GLU A 87 8.07 -6.46 -6.98
C GLU A 87 7.99 -7.76 -7.80
N ASP A 88 7.94 -8.94 -7.17
CA ASP A 88 7.74 -10.22 -7.86
C ASP A 88 6.38 -10.22 -8.57
N LEU A 89 5.33 -9.78 -7.84
CA LEU A 89 3.98 -9.63 -8.39
C LEU A 89 3.94 -8.63 -9.55
N LYS A 90 4.71 -7.54 -9.49
CA LYS A 90 4.73 -6.51 -10.54
C LYS A 90 5.52 -6.91 -11.78
N ASN A 91 6.67 -7.54 -11.59
CA ASN A 91 7.63 -7.78 -12.66
C ASN A 91 7.37 -9.11 -13.37
N ASN A 92 6.86 -10.11 -12.66
CA ASN A 92 6.56 -11.43 -13.21
C ASN A 92 5.41 -12.12 -12.45
N SER A 93 4.19 -11.61 -12.61
CA SER A 93 3.01 -12.12 -11.89
C SER A 93 2.76 -13.61 -12.18
N LEU A 94 2.86 -14.05 -13.44
CA LEU A 94 2.65 -15.45 -13.82
C LEU A 94 3.69 -16.37 -13.22
N GLY A 95 4.98 -15.97 -13.24
CA GLY A 95 6.04 -16.75 -12.61
C GLY A 95 5.86 -16.87 -11.11
N MET A 96 5.50 -15.77 -10.43
CA MET A 96 5.19 -15.79 -9.00
C MET A 96 4.00 -16.71 -8.69
N LEU A 97 2.92 -16.64 -9.47
CA LEU A 97 1.73 -17.49 -9.28
C LEU A 97 2.05 -18.97 -9.51
N LYS A 98 2.82 -19.31 -10.55
CA LYS A 98 3.25 -20.69 -10.81
C LYS A 98 4.06 -21.27 -9.66
N ASP A 99 5.02 -20.50 -9.14
CA ASP A 99 5.81 -20.90 -7.97
C ASP A 99 4.94 -21.01 -6.69
N MET A 100 3.95 -20.12 -6.52
CA MET A 100 2.98 -20.19 -5.42
C MET A 100 2.10 -21.43 -5.50
N PHE A 101 1.65 -21.80 -6.69
CA PHE A 101 0.86 -23.01 -6.93
C PHE A 101 1.66 -24.27 -6.67
N GLY A 102 2.92 -24.33 -7.14
CA GLY A 102 3.83 -25.42 -6.78
C GLY A 102 4.03 -25.52 -5.27
N PHE A 103 4.23 -24.39 -4.58
CA PHE A 103 4.31 -24.36 -3.12
C PHE A 103 3.03 -24.88 -2.46
N LEU A 104 1.85 -24.56 -3.00
CA LEU A 104 0.55 -25.02 -2.50
C LEU A 104 0.17 -26.44 -2.95
N GLU A 105 1.02 -27.13 -3.72
CA GLU A 105 0.70 -28.44 -4.33
C GLU A 105 -0.55 -28.40 -5.22
N ILE A 106 -0.74 -27.28 -5.94
CA ILE A 106 -1.76 -27.15 -6.98
C ILE A 106 -1.19 -27.71 -8.28
N ASP A 107 -2.05 -28.36 -9.07
CA ASP A 107 -1.74 -28.91 -10.40
C ASP A 107 -1.06 -27.87 -11.30
N ASP A 108 0.06 -28.26 -11.93
CA ASP A 108 0.91 -27.37 -12.73
C ASP A 108 0.39 -27.10 -14.15
N THR A 109 -0.70 -27.78 -14.55
CA THR A 109 -1.45 -27.51 -15.79
C THR A 109 -2.42 -26.34 -15.63
N PHE A 110 -2.75 -25.95 -14.40
CA PHE A 110 -3.62 -24.80 -14.14
C PHE A 110 -2.91 -23.48 -14.43
N THR A 111 -3.46 -22.69 -15.35
CA THR A 111 -2.99 -21.33 -15.66
C THR A 111 -4.06 -20.32 -15.29
N PRO A 112 -3.79 -19.37 -14.37
CA PRO A 112 -4.78 -18.38 -13.96
C PRO A 112 -4.91 -17.29 -15.04
N ASP A 113 -6.14 -16.86 -15.32
CA ASP A 113 -6.38 -15.67 -16.12
C ASP A 113 -6.09 -14.42 -15.27
N ILE A 114 -5.08 -13.65 -15.66
CA ILE A 114 -4.67 -12.40 -15.01
C ILE A 114 -4.90 -11.18 -15.91
N SER A 115 -5.72 -11.32 -16.95
CA SER A 115 -6.01 -10.25 -17.91
C SER A 115 -6.77 -9.08 -17.27
N GLU A 116 -7.55 -9.33 -16.22
CA GLU A 116 -8.25 -8.30 -15.47
C GLU A 116 -7.30 -7.48 -14.58
N LYS A 117 -7.15 -6.20 -14.90
CA LYS A 117 -6.44 -5.26 -14.02
C LYS A 117 -7.33 -4.87 -12.84
N VAL A 118 -6.96 -5.33 -11.64
CA VAL A 118 -7.59 -4.92 -10.38
C VAL A 118 -7.38 -3.42 -10.12
N ARG A 119 -8.35 -2.80 -9.43
CA ARG A 119 -8.47 -1.36 -9.14
C ARG A 119 -7.12 -0.72 -8.77
N GLN A 120 -6.77 0.33 -9.51
CA GLN A 120 -5.56 1.13 -9.26
C GLN A 120 -5.59 1.76 -7.85
N ALA A 121 -4.39 2.02 -7.31
CA ALA A 121 -4.20 2.76 -6.07
C ALA A 121 -5.04 4.05 -6.05
N PRO A 122 -5.55 4.46 -4.88
CA PRO A 122 -6.45 5.59 -4.79
C PRO A 122 -5.80 6.86 -5.36
N ARG A 123 -6.41 7.43 -6.40
CA ARG A 123 -6.00 8.72 -6.98
C ARG A 123 -6.70 9.81 -6.18
N LEU A 124 -5.95 10.50 -5.34
CA LEU A 124 -6.43 11.61 -4.53
C LEU A 124 -6.37 12.92 -5.33
N PRO A 125 -7.24 13.89 -5.03
CA PRO A 125 -7.13 15.23 -5.59
C PRO A 125 -5.81 15.88 -5.14
N LYS A 126 -5.01 16.36 -6.10
CA LYS A 126 -3.79 17.14 -5.88
C LYS A 126 -4.13 18.47 -5.23
N ASN A 127 -5.23 19.10 -5.66
CA ASN A 127 -5.75 20.32 -5.08
C ASN A 127 -7.17 20.07 -4.54
N LYS A 128 -7.30 20.07 -3.20
CA LYS A 128 -8.58 19.88 -2.50
C LYS A 128 -9.55 21.04 -2.73
N ALA A 129 -9.06 22.28 -2.85
CA ALA A 129 -9.90 23.44 -3.13
C ALA A 129 -10.50 23.38 -4.54
N LEU A 130 -9.70 22.97 -5.53
CA LEU A 130 -10.19 22.71 -6.89
C LEU A 130 -11.21 21.56 -6.90
N GLU A 131 -10.95 20.47 -6.16
CA GLU A 131 -11.92 19.37 -6.05
C GLU A 131 -13.23 19.84 -5.41
N SER A 132 -13.16 20.65 -4.36
CA SER A 132 -14.32 21.24 -3.70
C SER A 132 -15.11 22.16 -4.64
N PHE A 133 -14.42 23.07 -5.35
CA PHE A 133 -15.02 23.94 -6.36
C PHE A 133 -15.71 23.16 -7.49
N LEU A 134 -15.09 22.07 -7.95
CA LEU A 134 -15.65 21.21 -9.00
C LEU A 134 -16.82 20.35 -8.50
N SER A 135 -16.91 20.04 -7.20
CA SER A 135 -17.90 19.11 -6.65
C SER A 135 -19.11 19.82 -6.04
N GLN A 136 -18.94 21.02 -5.50
CA GLN A 136 -20.02 21.80 -4.91
C GLN A 136 -20.72 22.69 -5.97
N PRO A 137 -22.03 22.98 -5.82
CA PRO A 137 -22.67 24.06 -6.55
C PRO A 137 -22.09 25.41 -6.09
N HIS A 138 -21.54 26.18 -7.02
CA HIS A 138 -20.91 27.47 -6.73
C HIS A 138 -21.53 28.56 -7.61
N PRO A 139 -21.77 29.79 -7.11
CA PRO A 139 -22.32 30.88 -7.92
C PRO A 139 -21.52 31.20 -9.19
N VAL A 140 -20.21 30.91 -9.19
CA VAL A 140 -19.35 31.06 -10.38
C VAL A 140 -19.73 30.08 -11.50
N LYS A 141 -20.20 28.87 -11.16
CA LYS A 141 -20.68 27.90 -12.15
C LYS A 141 -22.00 28.36 -12.79
N SER A 142 -22.91 28.97 -12.03
CA SER A 142 -24.17 29.51 -12.57
C SER A 142 -23.97 30.73 -13.46
N ILE A 143 -22.86 31.46 -13.31
CA ILE A 143 -22.50 32.60 -14.17
C ILE A 143 -21.92 32.11 -15.51
N LEU A 144 -21.16 31.02 -15.50
CA LEU A 144 -20.50 30.48 -16.71
C LEU A 144 -21.33 29.43 -17.45
N SER A 145 -22.35 28.84 -16.80
CA SER A 145 -23.21 27.82 -17.41
C SER A 145 -23.99 28.25 -18.66
N PRO A 146 -24.37 29.54 -18.88
CA PRO A 146 -25.05 29.94 -20.12
C PRO A 146 -24.14 29.93 -21.36
N LEU A 147 -22.82 29.97 -21.17
CA LEU A 147 -21.83 30.10 -22.25
C LEU A 147 -21.26 28.74 -22.70
N VAL A 148 -21.55 27.66 -21.99
CA VAL A 148 -20.97 26.33 -22.25
C VAL A 148 -22.09 25.29 -22.27
N PRO A 149 -22.30 24.56 -23.38
CA PRO A 149 -23.26 23.46 -23.44
C PRO A 149 -22.99 22.44 -22.31
N THR A 150 -24.04 21.95 -21.66
CA THR A 150 -23.96 21.04 -20.49
C THR A 150 -23.14 19.78 -20.77
N SER A 151 -23.22 19.25 -22.00
CA SER A 151 -22.44 18.08 -22.44
C SER A 151 -20.93 18.37 -22.60
N LEU A 152 -20.56 19.63 -22.88
CA LEU A 152 -19.17 20.10 -22.91
C LEU A 152 -18.67 20.42 -21.50
N SER A 153 -19.52 20.99 -20.64
CA SER A 153 -19.15 21.28 -19.24
C SER A 153 -18.82 20.01 -18.47
N ASP A 154 -19.58 18.93 -18.64
CA ASP A 154 -19.31 17.67 -17.94
C ASP A 154 -18.02 17.01 -18.42
N LYS A 155 -17.75 17.02 -19.74
CA LYS A 155 -16.49 16.52 -20.30
C LYS A 155 -15.29 17.31 -19.81
N LEU A 156 -15.40 18.64 -19.76
CA LEU A 156 -14.34 19.53 -19.26
C LEU A 156 -14.12 19.34 -17.76
N VAL A 157 -15.18 19.33 -16.95
CA VAL A 157 -15.10 19.10 -15.49
C VAL A 157 -14.47 17.74 -15.20
N ASN A 158 -14.87 16.69 -15.91
CA ASN A 158 -14.29 15.36 -15.74
C ASN A 158 -12.82 15.30 -16.18
N LYS A 159 -12.44 16.01 -17.26
CA LYS A 159 -11.05 16.14 -17.69
C LYS A 159 -10.20 16.89 -16.65
N ILE A 160 -10.69 18.00 -16.12
CA ILE A 160 -10.00 18.77 -15.06
C ILE A 160 -9.87 17.93 -13.79
N ARG A 161 -10.95 17.24 -13.37
CA ARG A 161 -10.94 16.33 -12.22
C ARG A 161 -9.94 15.18 -12.41
N TYR A 162 -9.86 14.62 -13.62
CA TYR A 162 -8.86 13.61 -13.97
C TYR A 162 -7.43 14.14 -13.84
N LEU A 163 -7.16 15.34 -14.34
CA LEU A 163 -5.84 16.00 -14.24
C LEU A 163 -5.48 16.38 -12.80
N ASN A 164 -6.48 16.76 -12.00
CA ASN A 164 -6.37 17.01 -10.57
C ASN A 164 -6.15 15.72 -9.77
N ARG A 165 -6.29 14.52 -10.35
CA ARG A 165 -6.15 13.25 -9.63
C ARG A 165 -4.81 12.57 -9.89
N GLY A 166 -4.06 12.32 -8.83
CA GLY A 166 -2.80 11.59 -8.88
C GLY A 166 -2.58 10.75 -7.62
N LYS A 167 -1.58 9.86 -7.64
CA LYS A 167 -1.03 9.30 -6.40
C LYS A 167 -0.15 10.40 -5.81
N PRO A 168 -0.47 10.98 -4.64
CA PRO A 168 0.46 11.87 -3.97
C PRO A 168 1.80 11.16 -3.79
N LYS A 169 2.92 11.88 -3.89
CA LYS A 169 4.24 11.30 -3.70
C LYS A 169 4.62 11.40 -2.24
N LEU A 170 5.24 10.34 -1.72
CA LEU A 170 5.87 10.38 -0.40
C LEU A 170 6.97 11.45 -0.43
N SER A 171 6.96 12.35 0.55
CA SER A 171 8.02 13.36 0.69
C SER A 171 9.38 12.67 0.89
N PRO A 172 10.45 13.09 0.19
CA PRO A 172 11.79 12.53 0.39
C PRO A 172 12.28 12.62 1.85
N ALA A 173 11.90 13.69 2.57
CA ALA A 173 12.26 13.86 3.97
C ALA A 173 11.60 12.79 4.86
N VAL A 174 10.30 12.56 4.68
CA VAL A 174 9.54 11.53 5.42
C VAL A 174 10.01 10.13 5.01
N ARG A 175 10.32 9.92 3.72
CA ARG A 175 10.90 8.65 3.26
C ARG A 175 12.22 8.35 3.98
N LYS A 176 13.13 9.32 4.04
CA LYS A 176 14.41 9.16 4.74
C LYS A 176 14.22 8.80 6.21
N GLN A 177 13.28 9.45 6.90
CA GLN A 177 12.94 9.12 8.29
C GLN A 177 12.43 7.68 8.45
N LEU A 178 11.54 7.24 7.55
CA LEU A 178 11.03 5.86 7.57
C LEU A 178 12.13 4.83 7.27
N ILE A 179 12.99 5.08 6.29
CA ILE A 179 14.11 4.18 5.99
C ILE A 179 15.03 4.05 7.20
N GLU A 180 15.33 5.17 7.87
CA GLU A 180 16.18 5.13 9.05
C GLU A 180 15.55 4.31 10.18
N PHE A 181 14.25 4.45 10.40
CA PHE A 181 13.49 3.63 11.34
C PHE A 181 13.50 2.13 10.97
N TYR A 182 13.39 1.80 9.68
CA TYR A 182 13.32 0.42 9.21
C TYR A 182 14.67 -0.23 8.91
N ARG A 183 15.76 0.53 8.88
CA ARG A 183 17.07 0.09 8.34
C ARG A 183 17.48 -1.26 8.91
N GLU A 184 17.48 -1.37 10.23
CA GLU A 184 17.90 -2.58 10.93
C GLU A 184 16.95 -3.76 10.68
N ASP A 185 15.64 -3.52 10.72
CA ASP A 185 14.62 -4.55 10.42
C ASP A 185 14.76 -5.07 8.98
N ILE A 186 15.04 -4.18 8.00
CA ILE A 186 15.25 -4.55 6.60
C ILE A 186 16.50 -5.41 6.43
N LEU A 187 17.60 -5.07 7.09
CA LEU A 187 18.85 -5.84 7.01
C LEU A 187 18.66 -7.25 7.59
N GLN A 188 18.06 -7.34 8.79
CA GLN A 188 17.77 -8.64 9.41
C GLN A 188 16.75 -9.45 8.60
N LEU A 189 15.76 -8.78 8.00
CA LEU A 189 14.78 -9.43 7.13
C LEU A 189 15.45 -10.02 5.88
N GLN A 190 16.35 -9.27 5.24
CA GLN A 190 17.09 -9.71 4.05
C GLN A 190 17.82 -11.02 4.33
N ASP A 191 18.51 -11.11 5.47
CA ASP A 191 19.22 -12.31 5.88
C ASP A 191 18.25 -13.46 6.21
N LEU A 192 17.16 -13.17 6.93
CA LEU A 192 16.14 -14.15 7.31
C LEU A 192 15.51 -14.84 6.09
N ILE A 193 15.15 -14.06 5.07
CA ILE A 193 14.47 -14.58 3.87
C ILE A 193 15.43 -14.92 2.72
N GLY A 194 16.71 -14.57 2.83
CA GLY A 194 17.73 -14.80 1.81
C GLY A 194 17.45 -14.06 0.49
N ARG A 195 16.95 -12.82 0.55
CA ARG A 195 16.62 -11.99 -0.64
C ARG A 195 17.27 -10.62 -0.51
N ASP A 196 17.83 -10.09 -1.60
CA ASP A 196 18.31 -8.71 -1.63
C ASP A 196 17.16 -7.71 -1.47
N LEU A 197 17.25 -6.89 -0.42
CA LEU A 197 16.32 -5.81 -0.10
C LEU A 197 16.99 -4.42 -0.16
N SER A 198 18.19 -4.33 -0.73
CA SER A 198 18.95 -3.07 -0.85
C SER A 198 18.16 -1.92 -1.49
N GLN A 199 17.22 -2.24 -2.38
CA GLN A 199 16.35 -1.25 -3.01
C GLN A 199 15.44 -0.52 -2.01
N TRP A 200 15.02 -1.18 -0.93
CA TRP A 200 14.16 -0.58 0.10
C TRP A 200 14.91 0.43 0.97
N LEU A 201 16.25 0.40 0.98
CA LEU A 201 17.12 1.31 1.72
C LEU A 201 17.43 2.61 0.98
N LYS A 202 16.96 2.78 -0.26
CA LYS A 202 17.24 3.97 -1.10
C LYS A 202 16.29 5.13 -0.79
N CYS A 203 16.82 6.32 -0.50
CA CYS A 203 16.05 7.55 -0.28
C CYS A 203 15.53 8.16 -1.59
#